data_AF-W6L4D4-F1
#
_entry.id   AF-W6L4D4-F1
#
_cell.length_a   1.000
_cell.length_b   1.000
_cell.length_c   1.000
_cell.angle_alpha   90.00
_cell.angle_beta   90.00
_cell.angle_gamma   90.00
#
_symmetry.space_group_name_H-M   'P 1'
#
loop_
_entity.id
_entity.type
_entity.pdbx_description
1 polymer ?
#
loop_
_entity_poly.entity_id
_entity_poly.type
_entity_poly.pdbx_seq_one_letter_code
_entity_poly.pdbx_strand_id
1 'polypeptide(L)'
;MTEPCARSGCYDLALLVLPVCDFCQKRYCTTHILPEVHGCGDACKKASQQRAAEAAALQMRNLRLLNNQEARQRLAKRLEENEAARRKKPPKCKEKKGGRS
;
A
#
# COMPACT_ATOMS: atom_id res chain seq x y z
N MET A 1 12.80 35.38 20.03
CA MET A 1 13.32 35.52 18.66
C MET A 1 12.15 35.36 17.70
N THR A 2 11.94 36.32 16.81
CA THR A 2 10.77 36.48 15.93
C THR A 2 11.22 36.85 14.53
N GLU A 3 10.51 36.39 13.51
CA GLU A 3 10.76 36.70 12.10
C GLU A 3 9.51 37.32 11.46
N PRO A 4 9.61 38.13 10.40
CA PRO A 4 8.43 38.67 9.71
C PRO A 4 7.62 37.56 9.03
N CYS A 5 6.29 37.68 9.04
CA CYS A 5 5.41 36.77 8.32
C CYS A 5 5.68 36.83 6.81
N ALA A 6 5.87 35.68 6.17
CA ALA A 6 6.17 35.61 4.74
C ALA A 6 4.95 35.81 3.82
N ARG A 7 3.76 36.08 4.37
CA ARG A 7 2.54 36.34 3.59
C ARG A 7 2.56 37.77 3.05
N SER A 8 2.31 37.91 1.75
CA SER A 8 2.15 39.22 1.10
C SER A 8 1.05 40.03 1.78
N GLY A 9 1.39 41.22 2.28
CA GLY A 9 0.44 42.13 2.94
C GLY A 9 0.22 41.88 4.42
N CYS A 10 0.95 40.95 5.06
CA CYS A 10 0.94 40.78 6.51
C CYS A 10 2.17 41.46 7.13
N TYR A 11 1.95 42.20 8.22
CA TYR A 11 3.00 42.89 8.97
C TYR A 11 3.26 42.25 10.35
N ASP A 12 2.59 41.14 10.65
CA ASP A 12 2.76 40.43 11.91
C ASP A 12 4.06 39.65 11.95
N LEU A 13 4.53 39.37 13.16
CA LEU A 13 5.69 38.54 13.40
C LEU A 13 5.30 37.06 13.51
N ALA A 14 6.02 36.23 12.79
CA ALA A 14 6.10 34.79 12.99
C ALA A 14 6.99 34.49 14.21
N LEU A 15 6.48 33.69 15.14
CA LEU A 15 7.27 33.18 16.25
C LEU A 15 8.16 32.03 15.74
N LEU A 16 9.45 32.00 16.11
CA LEU A 16 10.35 30.91 15.69
C LEU A 16 9.95 29.53 16.19
N VAL A 17 9.11 29.46 17.22
CA VAL A 17 8.56 28.20 17.76
C VAL A 17 7.53 27.56 16.83
N LEU A 18 6.95 28.33 15.89
CA LEU A 18 5.97 27.79 14.94
C LEU A 18 6.66 26.95 13.87
N PRO A 19 6.02 25.84 13.45
CA PRO A 19 6.52 25.02 12.36
C PRO A 19 6.57 25.83 11.05
N VAL A 20 7.57 25.52 10.22
CA VAL A 20 7.62 25.98 8.84
C VAL A 20 6.62 25.20 8.00
N CYS A 21 6.09 25.81 6.94
CA CYS A 21 5.26 25.08 5.99
C CYS A 21 6.10 24.06 5.21
N ASP A 22 5.69 22.79 5.16
CA ASP A 22 6.44 21.73 4.46
C ASP A 22 6.57 21.94 2.95
N PHE A 23 5.68 22.75 2.36
CA PHE A 23 5.60 22.94 0.90
C PHE A 23 6.43 24.13 0.42
N CYS A 24 6.36 25.27 1.13
CA CYS A 24 7.06 26.49 0.75
C CYS A 24 8.23 26.84 1.68
N GLN A 25 8.44 26.09 2.77
CA GLN A 25 9.53 26.24 3.75
C GLN A 25 9.61 27.63 4.38
N LYS A 26 8.50 28.37 4.38
CA LYS A 26 8.38 29.72 4.95
C LYS A 26 7.69 29.67 6.31
N ARG A 27 8.00 30.65 7.16
CA ARG A 27 7.32 30.90 8.44
C ARG A 27 6.23 31.93 8.29
N TYR A 28 5.15 31.73 9.04
CA TYR A 28 3.97 32.59 9.05
C TYR A 28 3.56 32.89 10.50
N CYS A 29 2.84 33.98 10.71
CA CYS A 29 2.23 34.25 12.01
C CYS A 29 1.07 33.26 12.28
N THR A 30 0.55 33.26 13.51
CA THR A 30 -0.49 32.34 13.97
C THR A 30 -1.77 32.36 13.14
N THR A 31 -2.07 33.47 12.46
CA THR A 31 -3.24 33.63 11.59
C THR A 31 -3.02 33.13 10.17
N HIS A 32 -1.76 33.13 9.68
CA HIS A 32 -1.41 32.78 8.30
C HIS A 32 -0.68 31.43 8.16
N ILE A 33 -0.54 30.69 9.27
CA ILE A 33 0.15 29.39 9.31
C ILE A 33 -0.53 28.32 8.46
N LEU A 34 -1.85 28.43 8.24
CA LEU A 34 -2.61 27.43 7.50
C LEU A 34 -2.24 27.48 5.99
N PRO A 35 -1.98 26.32 5.35
CA PRO A 35 -1.59 26.26 3.94
C PRO A 35 -2.62 26.86 2.98
N GLU A 36 -3.91 26.77 3.29
CA GLU A 36 -4.98 27.41 2.53
C GLU A 36 -4.81 28.93 2.44
N VAL A 37 -4.38 29.54 3.55
CA VAL A 37 -4.30 31.00 3.64
C VAL A 37 -3.12 31.53 2.83
N HIS A 38 -1.96 30.86 2.87
CA HIS A 38 -0.76 31.29 2.12
C HIS A 38 -0.60 30.64 0.73
N GLY A 39 -1.60 29.87 0.27
CA GLY A 39 -1.66 29.34 -1.10
C GLY A 39 -0.96 28.00 -1.31
N CYS A 40 -0.50 27.33 -0.26
CA CYS A 40 0.01 25.96 -0.33
C CYS A 40 -1.11 24.90 -0.21
N GLY A 41 -2.37 25.31 -0.03
CA GLY A 41 -3.52 24.41 0.13
C GLY A 41 -3.66 23.38 -0.99
N ASP A 42 -3.53 23.80 -2.25
CA ASP A 42 -3.60 22.88 -3.39
C ASP A 42 -2.48 21.83 -3.38
N ALA A 43 -1.27 22.22 -2.96
CA ALA A 43 -0.14 21.30 -2.83
C ALA A 43 -0.37 20.31 -1.67
N CYS A 44 -0.88 20.78 -0.53
CA CYS A 44 -1.30 19.94 0.59
C CYS A 44 -2.37 18.92 0.20
N LYS A 45 -3.36 19.37 -0.56
CA LYS A 45 -4.47 18.53 -1.02
C LYS A 45 -3.99 17.44 -1.96
N LYS A 46 -3.17 17.79 -2.96
CA LYS A 46 -2.56 16.82 -3.89
C LYS A 46 -1.70 15.80 -3.17
N ALA A 47 -0.83 16.24 -2.25
CA ALA A 47 0.01 15.34 -1.47
C ALA A 47 -0.82 14.39 -0.59
N SER A 48 -1.91 14.89 0.01
CA SER A 48 -2.82 14.05 0.81
C SER A 48 -3.55 13.03 -0.05
N GLN A 49 -3.99 13.41 -1.25
CA GLN A 49 -4.63 12.51 -2.21
C GLN A 49 -3.66 11.42 -2.71
N GLN A 50 -2.41 11.78 -3.00
CA GLN A 50 -1.39 10.82 -3.41
C GLN A 50 -1.12 9.78 -2.32
N ARG A 51 -0.90 10.23 -1.07
CA ARG A 51 -0.70 9.32 0.07
C ARG A 51 -1.90 8.41 0.29
N ALA A 52 -3.12 8.93 0.15
CA ALA A 52 -4.33 8.12 0.26
C ALA A 52 -4.42 7.08 -0.87
N ALA A 53 -4.08 7.45 -2.11
CA ALA A 53 -4.06 6.56 -3.26
C ALA A 53 -3.01 5.45 -3.10
N GLU A 54 -1.81 5.78 -2.63
CA GLU A 54 -0.74 4.82 -2.33
C GLU A 54 -1.17 3.83 -1.24
N ALA A 55 -1.74 4.32 -0.14
CA ALA A 55 -2.26 3.48 0.93
C ALA A 55 -3.36 2.53 0.42
N ALA A 56 -4.30 3.05 -0.38
CA ALA A 56 -5.33 2.23 -1.00
C ALA A 56 -4.74 1.16 -1.94
N ALA A 57 -3.74 1.52 -2.76
CA ALA A 57 -3.08 0.57 -3.65
C ALA A 57 -2.35 -0.55 -2.88
N LEU A 58 -1.65 -0.20 -1.80
CA LEU A 58 -0.99 -1.17 -0.92
C LEU A 58 -2.00 -2.10 -0.24
N GLN A 59 -3.12 -1.55 0.24
CA GLN A 59 -4.18 -2.34 0.84
C GLN A 59 -4.79 -3.32 -0.16
N MET A 60 -5.09 -2.87 -1.39
CA MET A 60 -5.60 -3.76 -2.45
C MET A 60 -4.59 -4.84 -2.83
N ARG A 61 -3.29 -4.51 -2.87
CA ARG A 61 -2.23 -5.50 -3.11
C ARG A 61 -2.20 -6.55 -2.00
N ASN A 62 -2.27 -6.13 -0.74
CA ASN A 62 -2.28 -7.05 0.40
C ASN A 62 -3.49 -7.99 0.37
N LEU A 63 -4.68 -7.47 0.08
CA LEU A 63 -5.89 -8.28 -0.08
C LEU A 63 -5.74 -9.32 -1.20
N ARG A 64 -5.15 -8.93 -2.34
CA ARG A 64 -4.85 -9.88 -3.42
C ARG A 64 -3.89 -10.97 -2.97
N LEU A 65 -2.84 -10.63 -2.23
CA LEU A 65 -1.88 -11.62 -1.71
C LEU A 65 -2.54 -12.60 -0.74
N LEU A 66 -3.36 -12.11 0.19
CA LEU A 66 -4.13 -12.93 1.13
C LEU A 66 -5.04 -13.92 0.39
N ASN A 67 -5.81 -13.44 -0.59
CA ASN A 67 -6.67 -14.30 -1.39
C ASN A 67 -5.88 -15.35 -2.19
N ASN A 68 -4.71 -14.98 -2.71
CA ASN A 68 -3.80 -15.92 -3.38
C ASN A 68 -3.17 -16.94 -2.41
N GLN A 69 -2.93 -16.58 -1.15
CA GLN A 69 -2.41 -17.53 -0.16
C GLN A 69 -3.40 -18.66 0.12
N GLU A 70 -4.68 -18.33 0.29
CA GLU A 70 -5.71 -19.36 0.48
C GLU A 70 -5.80 -20.30 -0.73
N ALA A 71 -5.74 -19.75 -1.96
CA ALA A 71 -5.68 -20.54 -3.18
C ALA A 71 -4.43 -21.45 -3.22
N ARG A 72 -3.25 -20.93 -2.84
CA ARG A 72 -2.00 -21.71 -2.76
C ARG A 72 -2.09 -22.84 -1.73
N GLN A 73 -2.68 -22.61 -0.56
CA GLN A 73 -2.87 -23.64 0.46
C GLN A 73 -3.80 -24.75 -0.03
N ARG A 74 -4.90 -24.40 -0.69
CA ARG A 74 -5.82 -25.38 -1.29
C ARG A 74 -5.11 -26.22 -2.35
N LEU A 75 -4.30 -25.60 -3.21
CA LEU A 75 -3.51 -26.31 -4.22
C LEU A 75 -2.48 -27.25 -3.58
N ALA A 76 -1.75 -26.79 -2.55
CA ALA A 76 -0.77 -27.62 -1.85
C ALA A 76 -1.41 -28.85 -1.21
N LYS A 77 -2.57 -28.69 -0.55
CA LYS A 77 -3.33 -29.81 0.02
C LYS A 77 -3.74 -30.82 -1.06
N ARG A 78 -4.20 -30.35 -2.22
CA ARG A 78 -4.59 -31.20 -3.34
C ARG A 78 -3.41 -31.97 -3.93
N LEU A 79 -2.22 -31.37 -3.97
CA LEU A 79 -1.00 -32.04 -4.42
C LEU A 79 -0.63 -33.18 -3.47
N GLU A 80 -0.64 -32.93 -2.16
CA GLU A 80 -0.35 -33.96 -1.14
C GLU A 80 -1.35 -35.13 -1.21
N GLU A 81 -2.65 -34.83 -1.34
CA GLU A 81 -3.69 -35.85 -1.53
C GLU A 81 -3.43 -36.69 -2.80
N ASN A 82 -3.01 -36.06 -3.90
CA ASN A 82 -2.69 -36.75 -5.16
C ASN A 82 -1.46 -37.64 -5.02
N GLU A 83 -0.40 -37.15 -4.38
CA GLU A 83 0.83 -37.91 -4.11
C GLU A 83 0.55 -39.11 -3.21
N ALA A 84 -0.26 -38.93 -2.16
CA ALA A 84 -0.70 -40.03 -1.31
C ALA A 84 -1.53 -41.06 -2.08
N ALA A 85 -2.41 -40.63 -2.98
CA ALA A 85 -3.19 -41.53 -3.84
C ALA A 85 -2.32 -42.29 -4.85
N ARG A 86 -1.26 -41.68 -5.37
CA ARG A 86 -0.25 -42.34 -6.22
C ARG A 86 0.55 -43.37 -5.43
N ARG A 87 0.97 -43.06 -4.20
CA ARG A 87 1.67 -44.01 -3.31
C ARG A 87 0.79 -45.19 -2.89
N LYS A 88 -0.53 -44.98 -2.73
CA LYS A 88 -1.50 -46.02 -2.34
C LYS A 88 -1.99 -46.90 -3.50
N LYS A 89 -1.81 -46.49 -4.76
CA LYS A 89 -2.11 -47.35 -5.92
C LYS A 89 -0.88 -48.22 -6.24
N PRO A 90 -0.93 -49.55 -6.00
CA PRO A 90 0.11 -50.43 -6.53
C PRO A 90 0.08 -50.42 -8.07
N PRO A 91 1.20 -50.69 -8.76
CA PRO A 91 1.23 -50.75 -10.21
C PRO A 91 0.20 -51.79 -10.68
N LYS A 92 -0.76 -51.38 -11.51
CA LYS A 92 -1.72 -52.30 -12.12
C LYS A 92 -0.93 -53.19 -13.08
N CYS A 93 -0.66 -54.42 -12.67
CA CYS A 93 -0.09 -55.48 -13.50
C CYS A 93 -0.90 -55.60 -14.79
N LYS A 94 -0.29 -55.33 -15.95
CA LYS A 94 -0.85 -55.74 -17.24
C LYS A 94 -0.45 -57.20 -17.45
N GLU A 95 -1.28 -58.12 -17.00
CA GLU A 95 -1.27 -59.50 -17.48
C GLU A 95 -2.60 -59.84 -18.15
N LYS A 96 -2.55 -59.99 -19.48
CA LYS A 96 -3.40 -60.91 -20.24
C LYS A 96 -2.49 -61.60 -21.26
N LYS A 97 -1.94 -62.76 -20.86
CA LYS A 97 -1.53 -63.79 -21.82
C LYS A 97 -2.78 -64.59 -22.21
N GLY A 98 -2.95 -64.78 -23.52
CA GLY A 98 -3.94 -65.65 -24.11
C GLY A 98 -3.64 -65.77 -25.59
N GLY A 99 -2.74 -66.70 -25.95
CA GLY A 99 -2.48 -67.06 -27.34
C GLY A 99 -3.70 -67.70 -27.98
N ARG A 100 -3.80 -67.60 -29.32
CA ARG A 100 -4.75 -68.38 -30.10
C ARG A 100 -4.17 -68.69 -31.48
N SER A 101 -3.95 -70.00 -31.68
CA SER A 101 -3.93 -70.78 -32.92
C SER A 101 -2.81 -70.52 -33.93
#